data_AF-A0A2G6FM11-F1
#
_entry.id   AF-A0A2G6FM11-F1
#
_cell.length_a   1.000
_cell.length_b   1.000
_cell.length_c   1.000
_cell.angle_alpha   90.00
_cell.angle_beta   90.00
_cell.angle_gamma   90.00
#
_symmetry.space_group_name_H-M   'P 1'
#
loop_
_entity.id
_entity.type
_entity.pdbx_description
1 polymer ?
#
loop_
_entity_poly.entity_id
_entity_poly.type
_entity_poly.pdbx_seq_one_letter_code
_entity_poly.pdbx_strand_id
1 'polypeptide(L)'
;MRHGDEFNFHPVRIRAAAGDVVVPAGMAIKAVVHVQSGERKPLTEMEKNDNGHLETIAGGRGCVNALKKLGLEIDSEITFIRALPHMDYVILVDQQQRTRLSEGEAARIWGLGKDGLSRQFYFARRGEEFKVTEILGGKKVSEHLATHGIAEGHTLLLERIEQAQQAHTPNERSVTVSSLSGLRLYLSHRQAEQIIVTCSDEEGPEKAKAFPG
;
A
#
# COMPACT_ATOMS: atom_id res chain seq x y z
N MET A 1 18.33 -13.32 16.01
CA MET A 1 18.55 -11.94 15.57
C MET A 1 18.81 -11.97 14.06
N ARG A 2 17.77 -11.82 13.23
CA ARG A 2 17.94 -11.69 11.77
C ARG A 2 17.98 -10.19 11.47
N HIS A 3 19.20 -9.66 11.33
CA HIS A 3 19.43 -8.37 10.70
C HIS A 3 19.57 -8.61 9.20
N GLY A 4 18.82 -7.87 8.37
CA GLY A 4 19.19 -7.68 6.96
C GLY A 4 18.21 -8.16 5.90
N ASP A 5 16.92 -8.33 6.18
CA ASP A 5 15.96 -8.44 5.08
C ASP A 5 15.75 -7.04 4.48
N GLU A 6 16.34 -6.82 3.31
CA GLU A 6 16.06 -5.69 2.43
C GLU A 6 14.58 -5.79 2.02
N PHE A 7 13.69 -5.16 2.79
CA PHE A 7 12.26 -5.22 2.54
C PHE A 7 11.95 -4.45 1.24
N ASN A 8 11.80 -5.20 0.16
CA ASN A 8 11.26 -4.67 -1.08
C ASN A 8 9.75 -4.43 -0.89
N PHE A 9 9.39 -3.14 -0.85
CA PHE A 9 8.01 -2.71 -0.69
C PHE A 9 7.26 -2.90 -2.01
N HIS A 10 6.59 -4.04 -2.14
CA HIS A 10 5.79 -4.34 -3.32
C HIS A 10 4.33 -3.89 -3.14
N PRO A 11 3.66 -3.41 -4.20
CA PRO A 11 2.21 -3.38 -4.23
C PRO A 11 1.66 -4.78 -3.97
N VAL A 12 0.51 -4.86 -3.29
CA VAL A 12 -0.10 -6.13 -2.91
C VAL A 12 -1.49 -6.25 -3.51
N ARG A 13 -1.84 -7.45 -3.95
CA ARG A 13 -3.21 -7.77 -4.33
C ARG A 13 -3.88 -8.48 -3.17
N ILE A 14 -5.07 -8.02 -2.84
CA ILE A 14 -5.90 -8.59 -1.79
C ILE A 14 -7.33 -8.75 -2.28
N ARG A 15 -8.11 -9.55 -1.55
CA ARG A 15 -9.56 -9.59 -1.67
C ARG A 15 -10.17 -8.81 -0.53
N ALA A 16 -10.98 -7.81 -0.88
CA ALA A 16 -11.86 -7.08 0.02
C ALA A 16 -13.32 -7.45 -0.26
N ALA A 17 -14.25 -6.92 0.54
CA ALA A 17 -15.69 -7.16 0.35
C ALA A 17 -16.20 -6.79 -1.06
N ALA A 18 -15.63 -5.73 -1.66
CA ALA A 18 -15.99 -5.27 -3.00
C ALA A 18 -15.30 -6.05 -4.14
N GLY A 19 -14.48 -7.05 -3.81
CA GLY A 19 -13.70 -7.86 -4.76
C GLY A 19 -12.19 -7.66 -4.62
N ASP A 20 -11.47 -8.07 -5.66
CA ASP A 20 -10.02 -8.01 -5.67
C ASP A 20 -9.54 -6.57 -5.96
N VAL A 21 -8.62 -6.07 -5.13
CA VAL A 21 -8.01 -4.74 -5.27
C VAL A 21 -6.50 -4.84 -5.16
N VAL A 22 -5.82 -3.84 -5.75
CA VAL A 22 -4.37 -3.67 -5.60
C VAL A 22 -4.09 -2.48 -4.71
N VAL A 23 -3.35 -2.70 -3.62
CA VAL A 23 -2.94 -1.66 -2.70
C VAL A 23 -1.48 -1.29 -3.00
N PRO A 24 -1.19 -0.04 -3.42
CA PRO A 24 0.18 0.42 -3.64
C PRO A 24 1.01 0.29 -2.37
N ALA A 25 2.30 -0.06 -2.51
CA ALA A 25 3.19 -0.37 -1.39
C ALA A 25 3.18 0.69 -0.29
N GLY A 26 3.27 1.98 -0.66
CA GLY A 26 3.27 3.10 0.30
C GLY A 26 1.95 3.31 1.05
N MET A 27 0.86 2.67 0.64
CA MET A 27 -0.41 2.58 1.38
C MET A 27 -0.46 1.30 2.20
N ALA A 28 -0.08 0.17 1.59
CA ALA A 28 -0.09 -1.14 2.24
C ALA A 28 0.79 -1.18 3.49
N ILE A 29 1.95 -0.53 3.46
CA ILE A 29 2.87 -0.43 4.60
C ILE A 29 2.27 0.33 5.80
N LYS A 30 1.25 1.16 5.56
CA LYS A 30 0.54 1.95 6.57
C LYS A 30 -0.75 1.30 7.03
N ALA A 31 -1.22 0.27 6.33
CA ALA A 31 -2.39 -0.49 6.69
C ALA A 31 -1.96 -1.63 7.61
N VAL A 32 -2.33 -1.58 8.89
CA VAL A 32 -2.04 -2.64 9.86
C VAL A 32 -3.22 -3.61 9.90
N VAL A 33 -2.93 -4.88 9.66
CA VAL A 33 -3.90 -5.96 9.68
C VAL A 33 -3.69 -6.78 10.94
N HIS A 34 -4.80 -7.16 11.56
CA HIS A 34 -4.82 -8.18 12.59
C HIS A 34 -5.24 -9.49 11.91
N VAL A 35 -4.29 -10.41 11.77
CA VAL A 35 -4.52 -11.70 11.12
C VAL A 35 -5.15 -12.69 12.10
N GLN A 36 -5.88 -13.68 11.58
CA GLN A 36 -6.59 -14.68 12.40
C GLN A 36 -5.67 -15.49 13.32
N SER A 37 -4.37 -15.57 13.04
CA SER A 37 -3.38 -16.17 13.94
C SER A 37 -3.10 -15.35 15.21
N GLY A 38 -3.67 -14.14 15.34
CA GLY A 38 -3.50 -13.22 16.47
C GLY A 38 -2.33 -12.23 16.31
N GLU A 39 -1.57 -12.32 15.21
CA GLU A 39 -0.50 -11.38 14.92
C GLU A 39 -1.05 -10.06 14.33
N ARG A 40 -0.39 -8.94 14.67
CA ARG A 40 -0.61 -7.64 14.01
C ARG A 40 0.59 -7.30 13.15
N LYS A 41 0.37 -7.06 11.86
CA LYS A 41 1.43 -6.74 10.91
C LYS A 41 0.93 -5.84 9.78
N PRO A 42 1.81 -5.05 9.14
CA PRO A 42 1.47 -4.33 7.92
C PRO A 42 0.94 -5.25 6.83
N LEU A 43 0.06 -4.72 5.97
CA LEU A 43 -0.51 -5.44 4.84
C LEU A 43 0.56 -6.00 3.89
N THR A 44 1.72 -5.33 3.78
CA THR A 44 2.87 -5.79 2.99
C THR A 44 3.57 -7.03 3.54
N GLU A 45 3.32 -7.37 4.80
CA GLU A 45 3.96 -8.49 5.51
C GLU A 45 3.03 -9.70 5.66
N MET A 46 1.79 -9.61 5.16
CA MET A 46 0.89 -10.76 5.11
C MET A 46 1.41 -11.82 4.14
N GLU A 47 1.13 -13.07 4.47
CA GLU A 47 1.48 -14.22 3.64
C GLU A 47 0.32 -14.64 2.74
N LYS A 48 0.62 -15.43 1.71
CA LYS A 48 -0.39 -15.93 0.78
C LYS A 48 -1.49 -16.68 1.53
N ASN A 49 -2.74 -16.26 1.31
CA ASN A 49 -3.95 -16.77 1.96
C ASN A 49 -4.11 -16.39 3.44
N ASP A 50 -3.29 -15.50 3.99
CA ASP A 50 -3.58 -14.90 5.29
C ASP A 50 -4.96 -14.22 5.24
N ASN A 51 -5.75 -14.43 6.28
CA ASN A 51 -7.04 -13.79 6.50
C ASN A 51 -6.99 -12.96 7.77
N GLY A 52 -7.69 -11.83 7.77
CA GLY A 52 -7.76 -10.93 8.91
C GLY A 52 -8.68 -9.76 8.65
N HIS A 53 -8.56 -8.74 9.47
CA HIS A 53 -9.26 -7.47 9.27
C HIS A 53 -8.30 -6.29 9.38
N LEU A 54 -8.67 -5.18 8.72
CA LEU A 54 -7.92 -3.94 8.85
C LEU A 54 -8.11 -3.34 10.24
N GLU A 55 -7.08 -3.37 11.07
CA GLU A 55 -7.15 -2.85 12.44
C GLU A 55 -6.96 -1.32 12.46
N THR A 56 -5.99 -0.81 11.70
CA THR A 56 -5.70 0.64 11.69
C THR A 56 -4.94 1.09 10.44
N ILE A 57 -4.94 2.40 10.20
CA ILE A 57 -4.24 3.05 9.08
C ILE A 57 -3.32 4.15 9.63
N ALA A 58 -2.01 3.89 9.62
CA ALA A 58 -0.95 4.83 10.00
C ALA A 58 -0.61 5.84 8.87
N GLY A 59 -1.64 6.43 8.25
CA GLY A 59 -1.52 7.29 7.08
C GLY A 59 -2.34 8.57 7.18
N GLY A 60 -1.94 9.59 6.41
CA GLY A 60 -2.70 10.84 6.31
C GLY A 60 -4.04 10.66 5.57
N ARG A 61 -4.89 11.69 5.58
CA ARG A 61 -6.25 11.67 5.01
C ARG A 61 -6.35 11.11 3.58
N GLY A 62 -5.44 11.46 2.68
CA GLY A 62 -5.42 10.94 1.32
C GLY A 62 -5.15 9.42 1.24
N CYS A 63 -4.39 8.86 2.19
CA CYS A 63 -4.19 7.42 2.31
C CYS A 63 -5.47 6.73 2.79
N VAL A 64 -6.09 7.27 3.84
CA VAL A 64 -7.34 6.74 4.42
C VAL A 64 -8.46 6.74 3.38
N ASN A 65 -8.68 7.86 2.69
CA ASN A 65 -9.74 7.99 1.68
C ASN A 65 -9.53 7.02 0.51
N ALA A 66 -8.29 6.88 0.04
CA ALA A 66 -7.97 5.95 -1.02
C ALA A 66 -8.19 4.48 -0.62
N LEU A 67 -7.77 4.08 0.59
CA LEU A 67 -8.01 2.73 1.11
C LEU A 67 -9.52 2.45 1.22
N LYS A 68 -10.28 3.41 1.76
CA LYS A 68 -11.75 3.34 1.80
C LYS A 68 -12.36 3.17 0.41
N LYS A 69 -11.85 3.87 -0.61
CA LYS A 69 -12.31 3.71 -2.00
C LYS A 69 -12.05 2.31 -2.56
N LEU A 70 -11.01 1.63 -2.08
CA LEU A 70 -10.71 0.23 -2.38
C LEU A 70 -11.51 -0.77 -1.52
N GLY A 71 -12.46 -0.30 -0.72
CA GLY A 71 -13.26 -1.14 0.18
C GLY A 71 -12.55 -1.54 1.47
N LEU A 72 -11.50 -0.82 1.85
CA LEU A 72 -10.67 -1.09 3.03
C LEU A 72 -10.95 -0.03 4.09
N GLU A 73 -11.94 -0.32 4.93
CA GLU A 73 -12.26 0.45 6.12
C GLU A 73 -11.78 -0.29 7.37
N ILE A 74 -11.68 0.38 8.51
CA ILE A 74 -11.37 -0.28 9.78
C ILE A 74 -12.42 -1.39 10.01
N ASP A 75 -11.96 -2.54 10.48
CA ASP A 75 -12.71 -3.79 10.67
C ASP A 75 -13.17 -4.49 9.38
N SER A 76 -12.79 -4.00 8.20
CA SER A 76 -13.06 -4.72 6.94
C SER A 76 -12.25 -6.02 6.84
N GLU A 77 -12.91 -7.11 6.43
CA GLU A 77 -12.26 -8.38 6.15
C GLU A 77 -11.34 -8.30 4.94
N ILE A 78 -10.17 -8.92 5.07
CA ILE A 78 -9.13 -8.95 4.04
C ILE A 78 -8.60 -10.37 3.91
N THR A 79 -8.50 -10.86 2.67
CA THR A 79 -7.68 -12.03 2.32
C THR A 79 -6.50 -11.59 1.47
N PHE A 80 -5.28 -11.92 1.91
CA PHE A 80 -4.08 -11.63 1.13
C PHE A 80 -3.93 -12.62 -0.03
N ILE A 81 -3.79 -12.09 -1.26
CA ILE A 81 -3.65 -12.92 -2.46
C ILE A 81 -2.17 -13.10 -2.80
N ARG A 82 -1.43 -11.99 -2.97
CA ARG A 82 0.01 -11.99 -3.28
C ARG A 82 0.63 -10.58 -3.25
N ALA A 83 1.93 -10.52 -3.04
CA ALA A 83 2.75 -9.39 -3.50
C ALA A 83 2.84 -9.40 -5.05
N LEU A 84 2.89 -8.22 -5.65
CA LEU A 84 3.01 -8.07 -7.10
C LEU A 84 4.50 -7.94 -7.51
N PRO A 85 4.88 -8.51 -8.67
CA PRO A 85 6.20 -8.26 -9.25
C PRO A 85 6.37 -6.78 -9.64
N HIS A 86 7.52 -6.41 -10.20
CA HIS A 86 7.74 -5.11 -10.83
C HIS A 86 7.57 -5.21 -12.36
N MET A 87 6.71 -4.36 -12.91
CA MET A 87 6.24 -4.37 -14.28
C MET A 87 5.95 -2.93 -14.70
N ASP A 88 6.25 -2.63 -15.95
CA ASP A 88 5.91 -1.36 -16.59
C ASP A 88 4.63 -1.51 -17.42
N TYR A 89 3.66 -0.66 -17.13
CA TYR A 89 2.45 -0.47 -17.92
C TYR A 89 2.74 0.60 -18.95
N VAL A 90 2.90 0.20 -20.20
CA VAL A 90 3.09 1.13 -21.32
C VAL A 90 1.72 1.59 -21.78
N ILE A 91 1.49 2.89 -21.70
CA ILE A 91 0.18 3.49 -21.95
C ILE A 91 0.27 4.63 -22.96
N LEU A 92 -0.87 4.92 -23.58
CA LEU A 92 -1.08 6.09 -24.40
C LEU A 92 -2.14 6.98 -23.74
N VAL A 93 -1.77 8.22 -23.43
CA VAL A 93 -2.63 9.24 -22.81
C VAL A 93 -3.24 10.09 -23.93
N ASP A 94 -4.57 10.20 -23.92
CA ASP A 94 -5.38 10.97 -24.88
C ASP A 94 -5.00 10.71 -26.35
N GLN A 95 -4.59 9.47 -26.64
CA GLN A 95 -4.11 9.03 -27.95
C GLN A 95 -2.89 9.80 -28.52
N GLN A 96 -2.18 10.56 -27.69
CA GLN A 96 -1.10 11.45 -28.12
C GLN A 96 0.23 11.16 -27.44
N GLN A 97 0.23 11.00 -26.12
CA GLN A 97 1.45 10.90 -25.33
C GLN A 97 1.65 9.48 -24.80
N ARG A 98 2.72 8.82 -25.24
CA ARG A 98 3.12 7.52 -24.69
C ARG A 98 3.94 7.72 -23.42
N THR A 99 3.59 7.02 -22.34
CA THR A 99 4.32 7.03 -21.07
C THR A 99 4.34 5.64 -20.44
N ARG A 100 5.07 5.49 -19.34
CA ARG A 100 5.18 4.26 -18.55
C ARG A 100 4.72 4.53 -17.13
N LEU A 101 4.05 3.53 -16.54
CA LEU A 101 3.65 3.51 -15.15
C LEU A 101 4.12 2.22 -14.49
N SER A 102 4.51 2.28 -13.23
CA SER A 102 4.61 1.12 -12.35
C SER A 102 3.23 0.53 -12.02
N GLU A 103 3.17 -0.68 -11.48
CA GLU A 103 1.93 -1.26 -10.93
C GLU A 103 1.31 -0.37 -9.86
N GLY A 104 2.17 0.22 -9.01
CA GLY A 104 1.74 1.07 -7.91
C GLY A 104 1.05 2.34 -8.42
N GLU A 105 1.54 2.91 -9.52
CA GLU A 105 0.91 4.05 -10.19
C GLU A 105 -0.37 3.65 -10.92
N ALA A 106 -0.35 2.55 -11.67
CA ALA A 106 -1.55 2.03 -12.34
C ALA A 106 -2.68 1.70 -11.33
N ALA A 107 -2.34 1.21 -10.14
CA ALA A 107 -3.29 0.96 -9.06
C ALA A 107 -3.85 2.25 -8.43
N ARG A 108 -3.19 3.40 -8.61
CA ARG A 108 -3.67 4.68 -8.08
C ARG A 108 -4.67 5.38 -8.99
N ILE A 109 -4.78 4.95 -10.24
CA ILE A 109 -5.69 5.58 -11.20
C ILE A 109 -7.03 4.87 -11.11
N TRP A 110 -8.08 5.59 -10.75
CA TRP A 110 -9.45 5.08 -10.72
C TRP A 110 -10.25 5.68 -11.87
N GLY A 111 -11.11 4.87 -12.48
CA GLY A 111 -11.84 5.29 -13.67
C GLY A 111 -12.80 4.26 -14.20
N LEU A 112 -13.34 4.57 -15.37
CA LEU A 112 -14.36 3.77 -16.05
C LEU A 112 -13.73 3.06 -17.25
N GLY A 113 -13.89 1.74 -17.31
CA GLY A 113 -13.60 0.97 -18.51
C GLY A 113 -14.67 1.17 -19.59
N LYS A 114 -14.39 0.69 -20.81
CA LYS A 114 -15.36 0.66 -21.92
C LYS A 114 -16.66 -0.10 -21.59
N ASP A 115 -16.60 -1.05 -20.66
CA ASP A 115 -17.74 -1.78 -20.12
C ASP A 115 -18.59 -0.97 -19.12
N GLY A 116 -18.22 0.28 -18.85
CA GLY A 116 -18.90 1.16 -17.88
C GLY A 116 -18.59 0.83 -16.42
N LEU A 117 -17.72 -0.15 -16.15
CA LEU A 117 -17.38 -0.55 -14.79
C LEU A 117 -16.31 0.37 -14.21
N SER A 118 -16.57 0.87 -12.99
CA SER A 118 -15.59 1.60 -12.19
C SER A 118 -14.56 0.64 -11.59
N ARG A 119 -13.27 0.87 -11.86
CA ARG A 119 -12.16 0.05 -11.32
C ARG A 119 -10.84 0.80 -11.33
N GLN A 120 -9.80 0.19 -10.77
CA GLN A 120 -8.43 0.65 -10.94
C GLN A 120 -7.96 0.42 -12.37
N PHE A 121 -7.15 1.33 -12.93
CA PHE A 121 -6.52 1.18 -14.24
C PHE A 121 -5.59 -0.05 -14.29
N TYR A 122 -5.05 -0.48 -13.15
CA TYR A 122 -4.37 -1.76 -13.02
C TYR A 122 -5.14 -2.95 -13.64
N PHE A 123 -6.48 -2.92 -13.58
CA PHE A 123 -7.37 -3.94 -14.17
C PHE A 123 -7.90 -3.57 -15.56
N ALA A 124 -7.36 -2.53 -16.20
CA ALA A 124 -7.74 -2.15 -17.55
C ALA A 124 -7.35 -3.24 -18.56
N ARG A 125 -8.17 -3.36 -19.61
CA ARG A 125 -7.90 -4.29 -20.71
C ARG A 125 -7.06 -3.60 -21.77
N ARG A 126 -6.17 -4.37 -22.39
CA ARG A 126 -5.30 -3.87 -23.47
C ARG A 126 -6.14 -3.35 -24.64
N GLY A 127 -5.81 -2.15 -25.12
CA GLY A 127 -6.45 -1.51 -26.27
C GLY A 127 -7.87 -1.00 -26.02
N GLU A 128 -8.37 -1.06 -24.80
CA GLU A 128 -9.66 -0.48 -24.43
C GLU A 128 -9.47 0.87 -23.75
N GLU A 129 -10.29 1.85 -24.15
CA GLU A 129 -10.29 3.16 -23.51
C GLU A 129 -10.69 3.06 -22.03
N PHE A 130 -9.97 3.81 -21.21
CA PHE A 130 -10.21 3.94 -19.79
C PHE A 130 -10.27 5.42 -19.42
N LYS A 131 -11.43 5.88 -18.97
CA LYS A 131 -11.62 7.29 -18.58
C LYS A 131 -11.24 7.47 -17.11
N VAL A 132 -10.24 8.30 -16.83
CA VAL A 132 -9.81 8.62 -15.48
C VAL A 132 -10.88 9.48 -14.80
N THR A 133 -11.37 9.04 -13.65
CA THR A 133 -12.34 9.79 -12.84
C THR A 133 -11.75 10.29 -11.53
N GLU A 134 -10.71 9.65 -11.02
CA GLU A 134 -10.10 10.01 -9.73
C GLU A 134 -8.66 9.48 -9.64
N ILE A 135 -7.79 10.23 -8.96
CA ILE A 135 -6.45 9.75 -8.57
C ILE A 135 -6.43 9.42 -7.07
N LEU A 136 -6.22 8.14 -6.74
CA LEU A 136 -6.20 7.62 -5.39
C LEU A 136 -4.88 7.97 -4.68
N GLY A 137 -4.98 8.85 -3.70
CA GLY A 137 -3.87 9.23 -2.83
C GLY A 137 -3.97 10.66 -2.31
N GLY A 138 -2.86 11.18 -1.82
CA GLY A 138 -2.74 12.59 -1.47
C GLY A 138 -2.21 13.42 -2.64
N LYS A 139 -2.23 14.74 -2.48
CA LYS A 139 -1.80 15.74 -3.48
C LYS A 139 -0.48 15.39 -4.20
N LYS A 140 0.54 14.95 -3.47
CA LYS A 140 1.85 14.56 -4.03
C LYS A 140 1.75 13.49 -5.11
N VAL A 141 0.82 12.55 -4.97
CA VAL A 141 0.59 11.47 -5.94
C VAL A 141 -0.02 12.03 -7.22
N SER A 142 -1.03 12.90 -7.09
CA SER A 142 -1.66 13.56 -8.23
C SER A 142 -0.67 14.46 -8.96
N GLU A 143 0.16 15.23 -8.24
CA GLU A 143 1.23 16.05 -8.81
C GLU A 143 2.26 15.18 -9.56
N HIS A 144 2.65 14.03 -8.98
CA HIS A 144 3.56 13.08 -9.63
C HIS A 144 2.97 12.51 -10.93
N LEU A 145 1.74 11.99 -10.90
CA LEU A 145 1.08 11.44 -12.10
C LEU A 145 0.83 12.50 -13.19
N ALA A 146 0.62 13.76 -12.79
CA ALA A 146 0.52 14.86 -13.74
C ALA A 146 1.82 15.06 -14.56
N THR A 147 3.00 14.73 -14.00
CA THR A 147 4.26 14.75 -14.77
C THR A 147 4.29 13.72 -15.90
N HIS A 148 3.50 12.65 -15.79
CA HIS A 148 3.28 11.65 -16.84
C HIS A 148 2.15 12.05 -17.81
N GLY A 149 1.57 13.24 -17.64
CA GLY A 149 0.42 13.72 -18.41
C GLY A 149 -0.92 13.13 -17.95
N ILE A 150 -1.00 12.52 -16.76
CA ILE A 150 -2.20 11.83 -16.29
C ILE A 150 -2.93 12.70 -15.28
N ALA A 151 -4.21 12.99 -15.57
CA ALA A 151 -5.09 13.73 -14.68
C ALA A 151 -6.53 13.21 -14.79
N GLU A 152 -7.39 13.63 -13.86
CA GLU A 152 -8.83 13.38 -13.95
C GLU A 152 -9.40 13.96 -15.26
N GLY A 153 -10.28 13.21 -15.91
CA GLY A 153 -10.85 13.55 -17.21
C GLY A 153 -10.09 13.02 -18.42
N HIS A 154 -8.81 12.65 -18.27
CA HIS A 154 -8.02 12.07 -19.37
C HIS A 154 -8.48 10.64 -19.71
N THR A 155 -8.19 10.22 -20.94
CA THR A 155 -8.41 8.85 -21.43
C THR A 155 -7.09 8.13 -21.59
N LEU A 156 -7.00 6.93 -21.01
CA LEU A 156 -5.81 6.09 -21.08
C LEU A 156 -6.10 4.85 -21.93
N LEU A 157 -5.11 4.42 -22.70
CA LEU A 157 -5.09 3.14 -23.39
C LEU A 157 -3.90 2.33 -22.89
N LEU A 158 -4.16 1.12 -22.37
CA LEU A 158 -3.10 0.17 -22.06
C LEU A 158 -2.62 -0.48 -23.37
N GLU A 159 -1.36 -0.27 -23.74
CA GLU A 159 -0.79 -0.89 -24.94
C GLU A 159 -0.17 -2.25 -24.63
N ARG A 160 0.59 -2.34 -23.54
CA ARG A 160 1.23 -3.59 -23.09
C ARG A 160 1.75 -3.46 -21.66
N ILE A 161 2.06 -4.61 -21.08
CA ILE A 161 2.71 -4.74 -19.77
C ILE A 161 4.05 -5.46 -20.02
N GLU A 162 5.14 -4.87 -19.57
CA GLU A 162 6.51 -5.38 -19.69
C GLU A 162 7.09 -5.64 -18.30
N GLN A 163 8.08 -6.54 -18.15
CA GLN A 163 8.85 -6.59 -16.91
C GLN A 163 9.61 -5.26 -16.74
N ALA A 164 9.60 -4.71 -15.53
CA ALA A 164 10.31 -3.48 -15.26
C ALA A 164 11.81 -3.71 -15.44
N GLN A 165 12.47 -2.85 -16.22
CA GLN A 165 13.92 -2.95 -16.45
C GLN A 165 14.73 -2.53 -15.22
N GLN A 166 14.10 -1.80 -14.28
CA GLN A 166 14.66 -1.39 -13.00
C GLN A 166 13.58 -1.49 -11.92
N ALA A 167 13.93 -1.92 -10.71
CA ALA A 167 13.01 -1.91 -9.58
C ALA A 167 12.62 -0.46 -9.25
N HIS A 168 11.32 -0.19 -9.15
CA HIS A 168 10.78 1.08 -8.67
C HIS A 168 11.05 1.18 -7.15
N THR A 169 12.27 1.55 -6.80
CA THR A 169 12.71 1.65 -5.41
C THR A 169 12.07 2.88 -4.76
N PRO A 170 11.44 2.77 -3.57
CA PRO A 170 10.91 3.95 -2.90
C PRO A 170 12.03 4.96 -2.62
N ASN A 171 11.79 6.22 -3.01
CA ASN A 171 12.79 7.30 -3.01
C ASN A 171 13.18 7.79 -1.60
N GLU A 172 12.63 7.22 -0.52
CA GLU A 172 12.89 7.63 0.86
C GLU A 172 13.18 6.40 1.75
N ARG A 173 14.30 6.46 2.49
CA ARG A 173 14.60 5.50 3.56
C ARG A 173 13.61 5.71 4.72
N SER A 174 12.80 4.71 5.01
CA SER A 174 11.85 4.75 6.14
C SER A 174 12.55 4.54 7.48
N VAL A 175 12.08 5.24 8.52
CA VAL A 175 12.39 4.90 9.92
C VAL A 175 11.48 3.77 10.35
N THR A 176 12.05 2.69 10.89
CA THR A 176 11.29 1.53 11.36
C THR A 176 11.23 1.51 12.88
N VAL A 177 10.02 1.49 13.44
CA VAL A 177 9.77 1.27 14.88
C VAL A 177 9.21 -0.13 15.03
N SER A 178 9.79 -0.94 15.91
CA SER A 178 9.38 -2.33 16.13
C SER A 178 8.93 -2.54 17.58
N SER A 179 7.84 -3.28 17.78
CA SER A 179 7.43 -3.75 19.11
C SER A 179 8.14 -5.07 19.47
N LEU A 180 8.14 -5.42 20.77
CA LEU A 180 8.59 -6.73 21.25
C LEU A 180 7.75 -7.88 20.68
N SER A 181 6.50 -7.63 20.34
CA SER A 181 5.59 -8.60 19.72
C SER A 181 5.79 -8.75 18.21
N GLY A 182 6.73 -8.01 17.61
CA GLY A 182 7.07 -8.14 16.19
C GLY A 182 6.35 -7.16 15.25
N LEU A 183 5.43 -6.32 15.75
CA LEU A 183 4.77 -5.29 14.94
C LEU A 183 5.80 -4.26 14.48
N ARG A 184 5.83 -3.99 13.18
CA ARG A 184 6.67 -2.96 12.57
C ARG A 184 5.83 -1.81 12.05
N LEU A 185 6.23 -0.59 12.38
CA LEU A 185 5.70 0.65 11.83
C LEU A 185 6.79 1.32 11.00
N TYR A 186 6.43 1.71 9.78
CA TYR A 186 7.34 2.35 8.85
C TYR A 186 6.91 3.79 8.63
N LEU A 187 7.82 4.71 8.94
CA LEU A 187 7.54 6.13 9.05
C LEU A 187 8.44 6.90 8.09
N SER A 188 7.88 7.95 7.49
CA SER A 188 8.75 8.96 6.87
C SER A 188 9.55 9.70 7.93
N HIS A 189 10.63 10.36 7.54
CA HIS A 189 11.45 11.15 8.47
C HIS A 189 10.60 12.18 9.24
N ARG A 190 9.75 12.90 8.53
CA ARG A 190 8.79 13.86 9.11
C ARG A 190 7.82 13.22 10.10
N GLN A 191 7.36 11.99 9.87
CA GLN A 191 6.50 11.29 10.82
C GLN A 191 7.27 10.87 12.06
N ALA A 192 8.51 10.40 11.88
CA ALA A 192 9.39 9.99 12.98
C ALA A 192 9.76 11.16 13.90
N GLU A 193 10.01 12.36 13.35
CA GLU A 193 10.25 13.59 14.11
C GLU A 193 9.08 13.98 15.04
N GLN A 194 7.87 13.50 14.76
CA GLN A 194 6.67 13.80 15.53
C GLN A 194 6.37 12.73 16.59
N ILE A 195 7.17 11.68 16.70
CA ILE A 195 6.97 10.64 17.70
C ILE A 195 7.51 11.11 19.05
N ILE A 196 6.63 11.05 20.04
CA ILE A 196 6.98 11.22 21.45
C ILE A 196 6.93 9.84 22.09
N VAL A 197 8.04 9.42 22.71
CA VAL A 197 8.15 8.16 23.43
C VAL A 197 8.10 8.47 24.92
N THR A 198 7.17 7.85 25.64
CA THR A 198 7.11 7.90 27.10
C THR A 198 7.48 6.54 27.66
N CYS A 199 8.37 6.50 28.65
CA CYS A 199 8.60 5.31 29.45
C CYS A 199 7.57 5.28 30.57
N SER A 200 6.77 4.22 30.65
CA SER A 200 5.93 3.96 31.81
C SER A 200 6.72 3.03 32.73
N ASP A 201 7.18 3.58 33.86
CA ASP A 201 7.75 2.81 34.97
C ASP A 201 6.64 1.99 35.63
N GLU A 202 6.21 0.89 35.01
CA GLU A 202 5.51 -0.16 35.75
C GLU A 202 6.55 -1.10 36.38
N GLU A 203 7.11 -0.65 37.51
CA GLU A 203 7.74 -1.54 38.49
C GLU A 203 6.68 -2.46 39.08
N GLY A 204 6.61 -3.71 38.61
CA GLY A 204 5.93 -4.78 39.34
C GLY A 204 6.74 -5.14 40.60
N PRO A 205 6.10 -5.47 41.75
CA PRO A 205 6.81 -5.62 43.01
C PRO A 205 7.70 -6.87 42.98
N GLU A 206 9.02 -6.65 42.95
CA GLU A 206 10.02 -7.68 43.17
C GLU A 206 9.96 -8.13 44.64
N LYS A 207 9.22 -9.22 44.91
CA LYS A 207 9.40 -9.96 46.16
C LYS A 207 10.76 -10.65 46.13
N ALA A 208 11.77 -9.98 46.66
CA ALA A 208 13.05 -10.58 47.01
C ALA A 208 12.80 -11.80 47.93
N LYS A 209 12.94 -13.01 47.37
CA LYS A 209 13.20 -14.21 48.16
C LYS A 209 14.71 -14.35 48.31
N ALA A 210 15.22 -13.93 49.46
CA ALA A 210 16.54 -14.32 49.91
C ALA A 210 16.57 -15.86 50.08
N PHE A 211 17.49 -16.52 49.38
CA PHE A 211 17.90 -17.89 49.69
C PHE A 211 19.03 -17.83 50.72
N PRO A 212 18.97 -18.59 51.83
CA PRO A 212 20.04 -18.63 52.81
C PRO A 212 21.19 -19.52 52.31
N GLY A 213 22.42 -19.02 52.45
CA GLY A 213 23.67 -19.76 52.37
C GLY A 213 24.56 -19.33 53.52
#